data_AF-A0A2N2E3T7-F1
#
_entry.id   AF-A0A2N2E3T7-F1
#
_cell.length_a   1.000
_cell.length_b   1.000
_cell.length_c   1.000
_cell.angle_alpha   90.00
_cell.angle_beta   90.00
_cell.angle_gamma   90.00
#
_symmetry.space_group_name_H-M   'P 1'
#
loop_
_entity.id
_entity.type
_entity.pdbx_description
1 polymer ?
#
loop_
_entity_poly.entity_id
_entity_poly.type
_entity_poly.pdbx_seq_one_letter_code
_entity_poly.pdbx_strand_id
1 'polypeptide(L)'
;MNHKERELLKTEITVKTAHIKNLGNWLRNSVLVLLISGTLGYWGLSGIQDRFLPDVTGPGRIAVGWIGSIIGVLALLFAVLVYVAIHNGRKHVLELINTLKGVKK
;
A
#
# COMPACT_ATOMS: atom_id res chain seq x y z
N MET A 1 17.07 7.56 32.52
CA MET A 1 16.49 6.40 31.81
C MET A 1 17.14 5.14 32.32
N ASN A 2 16.35 4.25 32.91
CA ASN A 2 16.81 3.01 33.50
C ASN A 2 17.20 2.00 32.40
N HIS A 3 18.06 1.03 32.70
CA HIS A 3 18.52 0.01 31.74
C HIS A 3 17.33 -0.76 31.14
N LYS A 4 16.32 -1.09 31.96
CA LYS A 4 15.09 -1.75 31.50
C LYS A 4 14.29 -0.89 30.50
N GLU A 5 14.21 0.42 30.72
CA GLU A 5 13.50 1.34 29.82
C GLU A 5 14.22 1.46 28.47
N ARG A 6 15.56 1.44 28.46
CA ARG A 6 16.36 1.40 27.23
C ARG A 6 16.08 0.15 26.39
N GLU A 7 16.04 -1.01 27.01
CA GLU A 7 15.81 -2.28 26.31
C GLU A 7 14.37 -2.39 25.78
N LEU A 8 13.39 -1.90 26.53
CA LEU A 8 11.99 -1.80 26.07
C LEU A 8 11.88 -0.89 24.84
N LEU A 9 12.50 0.30 24.88
CA LEU A 9 12.51 1.24 23.76
C LEU A 9 13.17 0.65 22.51
N LYS A 10 14.31 -0.05 22.64
CA LYS A 10 14.96 -0.74 21.51
C LYS A 10 14.07 -1.81 20.91
N THR A 11 13.38 -2.58 21.75
CA THR A 11 12.45 -3.63 21.31
C THR A 11 11.28 -3.03 20.55
N GLU A 12 10.68 -1.96 21.07
CA GLU A 12 9.58 -1.25 20.43
C GLU A 12 9.98 -0.65 19.07
N ILE A 13 11.17 -0.02 18.99
CA ILE A 13 11.73 0.50 17.74
C ILE A 13 11.90 -0.62 16.70
N THR A 14 12.41 -1.78 17.12
CA THR A 14 12.65 -2.92 16.23
C THR A 14 11.33 -3.47 15.68
N VAL A 15 10.33 -3.67 16.55
CA VAL A 15 9.00 -4.13 16.16
C VAL A 15 8.33 -3.14 15.21
N LYS A 16 8.32 -1.84 15.55
CA LYS A 16 7.73 -0.80 14.68
C LYS A 16 8.43 -0.71 13.33
N THR A 17 9.76 -0.84 13.29
CA THR A 17 10.52 -0.83 12.03
C THR A 17 10.18 -2.04 11.16
N ALA A 18 10.01 -3.23 11.75
CA ALA A 18 9.56 -4.42 11.04
C ALA A 18 8.15 -4.24 10.44
N HIS A 19 7.21 -3.66 11.20
CA HIS A 19 5.88 -3.34 10.70
C HIS A 19 5.91 -2.33 9.55
N ILE A 20 6.73 -1.27 9.63
CA ILE A 20 6.89 -0.30 8.55
C ILE A 20 7.44 -0.96 7.28
N LYS A 21 8.40 -1.89 7.41
CA LYS A 21 8.92 -2.65 6.28
C LYS A 21 7.82 -3.50 5.62
N ASN A 22 7.00 -4.17 6.42
CA ASN A 22 5.86 -4.94 5.91
C ASN A 22 4.83 -4.05 5.21
N LEU A 23 4.53 -2.87 5.75
CA LEU A 23 3.67 -1.87 5.10
C LEU A 23 4.22 -1.44 3.73
N GLY A 24 5.54 -1.39 3.56
CA GLY A 24 6.17 -1.16 2.25
C GLY A 24 5.80 -2.23 1.21
N ASN A 25 5.76 -3.50 1.61
CA ASN A 25 5.31 -4.59 0.73
C ASN A 25 3.81 -4.47 0.41
N TRP A 26 2.98 -4.09 1.39
CA TRP A 26 1.56 -3.82 1.16
C TRP A 26 1.37 -2.70 0.15
N LEU A 27 2.11 -1.59 0.26
CA LEU A 27 2.07 -0.49 -0.70
C LEU A 27 2.43 -0.96 -2.11
N ARG A 28 3.50 -1.75 -2.25
CA ARG A 28 3.91 -2.31 -3.54
C ARG A 28 2.82 -3.19 -4.15
N ASN A 29 2.21 -4.06 -3.35
CA ASN A 29 1.12 -4.93 -3.82
C ASN A 29 -0.11 -4.11 -4.23
N SER A 30 -0.46 -3.06 -3.49
CA SER A 30 -1.58 -2.19 -3.85
C SER A 30 -1.35 -1.44 -5.15
N VAL A 31 -0.11 -0.98 -5.41
CA VAL A 31 0.25 -0.39 -6.71
C VAL A 31 0.16 -1.41 -7.84
N LEU A 32 0.59 -2.66 -7.63
CA LEU A 32 0.43 -3.72 -8.63
C LEU A 32 -1.05 -4.01 -8.93
N VAL A 33 -1.88 -4.12 -7.90
CA VAL A 33 -3.34 -4.30 -8.05
C VAL A 33 -3.94 -3.12 -8.81
N LEU A 34 -3.53 -1.89 -8.51
CA LEU A 34 -3.98 -0.69 -9.20
C LEU A 34 -3.63 -0.73 -10.70
N LEU A 35 -2.42 -1.15 -11.07
CA LEU A 35 -1.99 -1.25 -12.47
C LEU A 35 -2.77 -2.33 -13.23
N ILE A 36 -2.98 -3.49 -12.62
CA ILE A 36 -3.77 -4.58 -13.22
C ILE A 36 -5.22 -4.11 -13.40
N SER A 37 -5.80 -3.52 -12.36
CA SER A 37 -7.16 -2.99 -12.36
C SER A 37 -7.35 -1.87 -13.38
N GLY A 38 -6.36 -0.98 -13.52
CA GLY A 38 -6.36 0.09 -14.53
C GLY A 38 -6.31 -0.46 -15.95
N THR A 39 -5.48 -1.48 -16.19
CA THR A 39 -5.42 -2.16 -17.50
C THR A 39 -6.74 -2.84 -17.82
N LEU A 40 -7.35 -3.55 -16.86
CA LEU A 40 -8.66 -4.20 -17.04
C LEU A 40 -9.79 -3.18 -17.24
N GLY A 41 -9.77 -2.07 -16.51
CA GLY A 41 -10.71 -0.97 -16.65
C GLY A 41 -10.62 -0.33 -18.03
N TYR A 42 -9.40 0.00 -18.47
CA TYR A 42 -9.15 0.56 -19.79
C TYR A 42 -9.58 -0.41 -20.90
N TRP A 43 -9.18 -1.68 -20.82
CA TRP A 43 -9.58 -2.71 -21.77
C TRP A 43 -11.11 -2.88 -21.85
N GLY A 44 -11.76 -3.00 -20.69
CA GLY A 44 -13.19 -3.24 -20.59
C GLY A 44 -14.04 -2.10 -21.13
N LEU A 45 -13.60 -0.85 -20.92
CA LEU A 45 -14.37 0.36 -21.26
C LEU A 45 -13.98 0.97 -22.62
N SER A 46 -12.76 0.76 -23.10
CA SER A 46 -12.30 1.28 -24.41
C SER A 46 -12.94 0.58 -25.61
N GLY A 47 -13.52 -0.60 -25.40
CA GLY A 47 -14.18 -1.34 -26.46
C GLY A 47 -13.23 -2.08 -27.41
N ILE A 48 -11.93 -2.12 -27.10
CA ILE A 48 -10.91 -2.82 -27.88
C ILE A 48 -11.28 -4.31 -27.97
N GLN A 49 -11.39 -4.83 -29.20
CA GLN A 49 -11.55 -6.27 -29.45
C GLN A 49 -10.17 -6.89 -29.58
N ASP A 50 -9.76 -7.61 -28.55
CA ASP A 50 -8.48 -8.32 -28.55
C ASP A 50 -8.65 -9.76 -29.00
N ARG A 51 -7.70 -10.25 -29.80
CA ARG A 51 -7.61 -11.66 -30.23
C ARG A 51 -7.43 -12.64 -29.06
N PHE A 52 -7.06 -12.17 -27.88
CA PHE A 52 -6.80 -13.00 -26.69
C PHE A 52 -8.08 -13.44 -25.97
N LEU A 53 -9.15 -12.65 -26.07
CA LEU A 53 -10.44 -12.94 -25.43
C LEU A 53 -11.59 -12.72 -26.43
N PRO A 54 -11.62 -13.51 -27.53
CA PRO A 54 -12.56 -13.30 -28.63
C PRO A 54 -14.02 -13.60 -28.26
N ASP A 55 -14.23 -14.47 -27.27
CA ASP A 55 -15.57 -14.94 -26.87
C ASP A 55 -16.26 -14.05 -25.82
N VAL A 56 -15.60 -12.98 -25.36
CA VAL A 56 -16.19 -12.08 -24.36
C VAL A 56 -17.18 -11.14 -25.04
N THR A 57 -18.46 -11.34 -24.75
CA THR A 57 -19.54 -10.48 -25.26
C THR A 57 -19.39 -9.04 -24.77
N GLY A 58 -19.88 -8.07 -25.56
CA GLY A 58 -19.84 -6.64 -25.22
C GLY A 58 -20.28 -6.31 -23.78
N PRO A 59 -21.42 -6.84 -23.29
CA PRO A 59 -21.85 -6.62 -21.91
C PRO A 59 -20.89 -7.21 -20.86
N GLY A 60 -20.35 -8.40 -21.10
CA GLY A 60 -19.38 -9.04 -20.19
C GLY A 60 -18.09 -8.22 -20.06
N ARG A 61 -17.60 -7.69 -21.18
CA ARG A 61 -16.41 -6.83 -21.21
C ARG A 61 -16.62 -5.52 -20.43
N ILE A 62 -17.78 -4.88 -20.60
CA ILE A 62 -18.14 -3.67 -19.86
C ILE A 62 -18.23 -3.95 -18.36
N ALA A 63 -18.82 -5.08 -17.96
CA ALA A 63 -18.88 -5.48 -16.55
C ALA A 63 -17.47 -5.66 -15.95
N VAL A 64 -16.55 -6.32 -16.67
CA VAL A 64 -15.14 -6.44 -16.25
C VAL A 64 -14.48 -5.07 -16.12
N GLY A 65 -14.74 -4.15 -17.05
CA GLY A 65 -14.22 -2.78 -16.98
C GLY A 65 -14.66 -2.02 -15.73
N TRP A 66 -15.94 -2.14 -15.35
CA TRP A 66 -16.47 -1.54 -14.13
C TRP A 66 -15.90 -2.18 -12.86
N ILE A 67 -15.83 -3.50 -12.81
CA ILE A 67 -15.23 -4.23 -11.67
C ILE A 67 -13.76 -3.82 -11.49
N GLY A 68 -12.99 -3.82 -12.57
CA GLY A 68 -11.60 -3.35 -12.56
C GLY A 68 -11.49 -1.91 -12.10
N SER A 69 -12.36 -1.02 -12.55
CA SER A 69 -12.37 0.38 -12.13
C SER A 69 -12.65 0.54 -10.63
N ILE A 70 -13.66 -0.16 -10.10
CA ILE A 70 -14.00 -0.12 -8.66
C ILE A 70 -12.85 -0.64 -7.81
N ILE A 71 -12.29 -1.79 -8.17
CA ILE A 71 -11.14 -2.37 -7.47
C ILE A 71 -9.93 -1.43 -7.54
N GLY A 72 -9.71 -0.79 -8.70
CA GLY A 72 -8.66 0.21 -8.89
C GLY A 72 -8.81 1.39 -7.93
N VAL A 73 -10.01 1.96 -7.81
CA VAL A 73 -10.27 3.06 -6.86
C VAL A 73 -10.01 2.63 -5.43
N LEU A 74 -10.46 1.44 -5.02
CA LEU A 74 -10.21 0.91 -3.67
C LEU A 74 -8.71 0.68 -3.42
N ALA A 75 -7.98 0.13 -4.40
CA ALA A 75 -6.54 -0.08 -4.32
C ALA A 75 -5.78 1.24 -4.21
N LEU A 76 -6.21 2.28 -4.93
CA LEU A 76 -5.64 3.63 -4.85
C LEU A 76 -5.84 4.23 -3.45
N LEU A 77 -7.08 4.20 -2.93
CA LEU A 77 -7.38 4.69 -1.58
C LEU A 77 -6.54 3.98 -0.53
N PHE A 78 -6.45 2.65 -0.61
CA PHE A 78 -5.64 1.86 0.30
C PHE A 78 -4.14 2.18 0.18
N ALA A 79 -3.62 2.36 -1.04
CA ALA A 79 -2.23 2.77 -1.26
C ALA A 79 -1.92 4.12 -0.60
N VAL A 80 -2.82 5.09 -0.71
CA VAL A 80 -2.67 6.40 -0.03
C VAL A 80 -2.64 6.23 1.49
N LEU A 81 -3.56 5.45 2.06
CA LEU A 81 -3.60 5.20 3.51
C LEU A 81 -2.31 4.53 4.00
N VAL A 82 -1.84 3.50 3.31
CA VAL A 82 -0.59 2.82 3.65
C VAL A 82 0.60 3.76 3.53
N TYR A 83 0.64 4.60 2.50
CA TYR A 83 1.70 5.60 2.34
C TYR A 83 1.74 6.59 3.51
N VAL A 84 0.59 7.13 3.91
CA VAL A 84 0.49 8.01 5.09
C VAL A 84 0.91 7.28 6.36
N ALA A 85 0.48 6.03 6.54
CA ALA A 85 0.87 5.21 7.69
C ALA A 85 2.39 4.96 7.76
N ILE A 86 3.04 4.71 6.62
CA ILE A 86 4.51 4.57 6.54
C ILE A 86 5.19 5.88 6.90
N HIS A 87 4.71 7.01 6.36
CA HIS A 87 5.29 8.33 6.62
C HIS A 87 5.22 8.66 8.12
N ASN A 88 4.03 8.52 8.71
CA ASN A 88 3.81 8.78 10.13
C ASN A 88 4.58 7.80 11.02
N GLY A 89 4.61 6.52 10.65
CA GLY A 89 5.36 5.49 11.38
C GLY A 89 6.86 5.77 11.40
N ARG A 90 7.45 6.17 10.26
CA ARG A 90 8.88 6.53 10.18
C ARG A 90 9.21 7.73 11.05
N LYS A 91 8.37 8.77 11.02
CA LYS A 91 8.53 9.96 11.87
C LYS A 91 8.52 9.58 13.36
N HIS A 92 7.56 8.76 13.77
CA HIS A 92 7.45 8.33 15.17
C HIS A 92 8.62 7.44 15.62
N VAL A 93 9.10 6.53 14.76
CA VAL A 93 10.30 5.73 15.04
C VAL A 93 11.54 6.62 15.20
N LEU A 94 11.68 7.67 14.40
CA LEU A 94 12.76 8.64 14.54
C LEU A 94 12.71 9.39 15.88
N GLU A 95 11.51 9.77 16.34
CA GLU A 95 11.32 10.39 17.66
C GLU A 95 11.71 9.45 18.81
N LEU A 96 11.34 8.16 18.72
CA LEU A 96 11.77 7.13 19.67
C LEU A 96 13.30 6.96 19.68
N ILE A 97 13.95 6.97 18.52
CA ILE A 97 15.42 6.90 18.40
C ILE A 97 16.09 8.13 19.00
N ASN A 98 15.56 9.33 18.76
CA ASN A 98 16.09 10.57 19.35
C ASN A 98 15.99 10.55 20.88
N THR A 99 14.87 10.06 21.39
CA THR A 99 14.65 9.83 22.84
C THR A 99 15.68 8.85 23.41
N LEU A 100 15.92 7.74 22.70
CA LEU A 100 16.94 6.74 23.08
C LEU A 100 18.36 7.32 23.11
N LYS A 101 18.70 8.15 22.13
CA LYS A 101 20.01 8.81 22.02
C LYS A 101 20.20 9.97 23.02
N GLY A 102 19.16 10.35 23.76
CA GLY A 102 19.21 11.48 24.68
C GLY A 102 19.37 12.83 23.97
N VAL A 103 19.12 12.87 22.66
CA VAL A 103 19.08 14.12 21.88
C VAL A 103 17.73 14.76 22.18
N LYS A 104 17.64 15.42 23.33
CA LYS A 104 16.53 16.33 23.63
C LYS A 104 16.60 17.49 22.63
N LYS A 105 15.48 17.75 21.94
CA LYS A 105 15.23 19.07 21.36
C LYS A 105 14.96 20.07 22.48
#